data_AF-A0A7V1FUU4-F1
#
_entry.id   AF-A0A7V1FUU4-F1
#
_cell.length_a   1.000
_cell.length_b   1.000
_cell.length_c   1.000
_cell.angle_alpha   90.00
_cell.angle_beta   90.00
_cell.angle_gamma   90.00
#
_symmetry.space_group_name_H-M   'P 1'
#
loop_
_entity.id
_entity.type
_entity.pdbx_description
1 polymer ?
#
loop_
_entity_poly.entity_id
_entity_poly.type
_entity_poly.pdbx_seq_one_letter_code
_entity_poly.pdbx_strand_id
1 'polypeptide(L)'
;YYGQPLPPKPVMLTFDDGYQDSYTVAAPILAKHSFPATFYILTGSVGDAGYMDWRQIIELDQRGMDIGSHTISHKDLTRISPEERRRQLFYSAIRLYQKLGHPVYWFCYPSGKYNEAVETRVNEAGYLLATTTDPGEQQSSQSPYAIPRYRMEAGTGMDRFIQLVE
;
A
#
# COMPACT_ATOMS: atom_id res chain seq x y z
N TYR A 1 -2.82 5.23 -14.55
CA TYR A 1 -1.35 5.19 -14.74
C TYR A 1 -0.88 5.10 -16.18
N TYR A 2 -1.74 4.82 -17.19
CA TYR A 2 -1.33 4.78 -18.61
C TYR A 2 -2.40 5.30 -19.59
N GLY A 3 -3.38 6.09 -19.10
CA GLY A 3 -4.46 6.65 -19.93
C GLY A 3 -5.47 5.63 -20.47
N GLN A 4 -5.34 4.35 -20.14
CA GLN A 4 -6.25 3.29 -20.56
C GLN A 4 -7.56 3.33 -19.75
N PRO A 5 -8.70 3.00 -20.37
CA PRO A 5 -9.96 2.86 -19.66
C PRO A 5 -9.88 1.70 -18.65
N LEU A 6 -10.54 1.86 -17.51
CA LEU A 6 -10.70 0.76 -16.55
C LEU A 6 -11.69 -0.29 -17.10
N PRO A 7 -11.54 -1.56 -16.70
CA PRO A 7 -12.54 -2.58 -17.00
C PRO A 7 -13.90 -2.25 -16.34
N PRO A 8 -15.01 -2.87 -16.76
CA PRO A 8 -16.35 -2.55 -16.24
C PRO A 8 -16.53 -2.72 -14.71
N LYS A 9 -15.77 -3.63 -14.08
CA LYS A 9 -15.76 -3.88 -12.64
C LYS A 9 -14.32 -3.87 -12.11
N PRO A 10 -13.68 -2.70 -11.97
CA PRO A 10 -12.28 -2.64 -11.56
C PRO A 10 -12.18 -2.91 -10.06
N VAL A 11 -11.31 -3.86 -9.69
CA VAL A 11 -10.98 -4.18 -8.28
C VAL A 11 -9.49 -3.98 -8.08
N MET A 12 -9.11 -3.30 -7.01
CA MET A 12 -7.72 -3.14 -6.60
C MET A 12 -7.42 -4.05 -5.41
N LEU A 13 -6.42 -4.92 -5.55
CA LEU A 13 -5.96 -5.79 -4.48
C LEU A 13 -4.74 -5.15 -3.82
N THR A 14 -4.80 -4.96 -2.49
CA THR A 14 -3.70 -4.35 -1.73
C THR A 14 -3.35 -5.17 -0.50
N PHE A 15 -2.06 -5.29 -0.22
CA PHE A 15 -1.52 -6.00 0.95
C PHE A 15 -0.66 -5.05 1.77
N ASP A 16 -0.94 -4.96 3.06
CA ASP A 16 -0.24 -4.06 3.98
C ASP A 16 0.93 -4.79 4.68
N ASP A 17 1.78 -4.02 5.35
CA ASP A 17 2.90 -4.44 6.22
C ASP A 17 4.12 -5.12 5.57
N GLY A 18 3.95 -5.80 4.42
CA GLY A 18 5.06 -6.49 3.75
C GLY A 18 5.47 -7.80 4.42
N TYR A 19 4.50 -8.52 5.00
CA TYR A 19 4.71 -9.86 5.55
C TYR A 19 5.24 -10.85 4.51
N GLN A 20 6.00 -11.84 4.97
CA GLN A 20 6.64 -12.82 4.09
C GLN A 20 5.64 -13.67 3.30
N ASP A 21 4.46 -13.93 3.85
CA ASP A 21 3.38 -14.69 3.20
C ASP A 21 2.75 -13.96 2.01
N SER A 22 2.85 -12.62 1.97
CA SER A 22 2.51 -11.83 0.78
C SER A 22 3.31 -12.27 -0.44
N TYR A 23 4.58 -12.62 -0.25
CA TYR A 23 5.44 -13.15 -1.30
C TYR A 23 5.31 -14.67 -1.48
N THR A 24 5.30 -15.45 -0.39
CA THR A 24 5.36 -16.93 -0.51
C THR A 24 4.01 -17.57 -0.82
N VAL A 25 2.90 -16.91 -0.51
CA VAL A 25 1.54 -17.44 -0.70
C VAL A 25 0.72 -16.57 -1.66
N ALA A 26 0.56 -15.28 -1.36
CA ALA A 26 -0.35 -14.42 -2.14
C ALA A 26 0.16 -14.17 -3.57
N ALA A 27 1.43 -13.79 -3.74
CA ALA A 27 1.98 -13.48 -5.05
C ALA A 27 1.92 -14.64 -6.07
N PRO A 28 2.21 -15.92 -5.72
CA PRO A 28 2.00 -17.05 -6.62
C PRO A 28 0.54 -17.24 -7.06
N ILE A 29 -0.42 -17.01 -6.16
CA ILE A 29 -1.85 -17.12 -6.47
C ILE A 29 -2.27 -16.00 -7.43
N LEU A 30 -1.86 -14.76 -7.13
CA LEU A 30 -2.11 -13.60 -8.00
C LEU A 30 -1.54 -13.83 -9.40
N ALA A 31 -0.31 -14.33 -9.51
CA ALA A 31 0.33 -14.65 -10.77
C ALA A 31 -0.42 -15.72 -11.57
N LYS A 32 -0.92 -16.78 -10.91
CA LYS A 32 -1.74 -17.83 -11.55
C LYS A 32 -3.00 -17.27 -12.20
N HIS A 33 -3.56 -16.21 -11.63
CA HIS A 33 -4.78 -15.56 -12.13
C HIS A 33 -4.49 -14.29 -12.96
N SER A 34 -3.22 -13.95 -13.21
CA SER A 34 -2.81 -12.72 -13.88
C SER A 34 -3.38 -11.46 -13.22
N PHE A 35 -3.51 -11.46 -11.90
CA PHE A 35 -4.03 -10.33 -11.13
C PHE A 35 -2.90 -9.43 -10.66
N PRO A 36 -2.90 -8.14 -11.05
CA PRO A 36 -1.99 -7.17 -10.44
C PRO A 36 -2.43 -6.84 -9.01
N ALA A 37 -1.48 -6.48 -8.16
CA ALA A 37 -1.73 -6.03 -6.80
C ALA A 37 -0.69 -5.00 -6.36
N THR A 38 -1.02 -4.23 -5.33
CA THR A 38 -0.09 -3.32 -4.64
C THR A 38 0.33 -3.88 -3.29
N PHE A 39 1.63 -3.91 -3.00
CA PHE A 39 2.17 -4.32 -1.71
C PHE A 39 2.77 -3.10 -0.99
N TYR A 40 2.19 -2.72 0.15
CA TYR A 40 2.68 -1.61 0.97
C TYR A 40 3.75 -2.10 1.95
N ILE A 41 4.96 -1.57 1.82
CA ILE A 41 6.14 -2.06 2.53
C ILE A 41 6.42 -1.23 3.78
N LEU A 42 6.49 -1.91 4.92
CA LEU A 42 7.03 -1.36 6.16
C LEU A 42 8.57 -1.41 6.10
N THR A 43 9.19 -0.33 5.64
CA THR A 43 10.61 -0.38 5.25
C THR A 43 11.55 -0.74 6.40
N GLY A 44 11.21 -0.37 7.64
CA GLY A 44 12.00 -0.68 8.84
C GLY A 44 12.07 -2.16 9.20
N SER A 45 11.08 -2.96 8.78
CA SER A 45 10.99 -4.40 9.08
C SER A 45 11.48 -5.29 7.95
N VAL A 46 11.91 -4.72 6.81
CA VAL A 46 12.38 -5.51 5.67
C VAL A 46 13.62 -6.31 6.06
N GLY A 47 13.51 -7.64 5.95
CA GLY A 47 14.54 -8.62 6.34
C GLY A 47 14.42 -9.14 7.78
N ASP A 48 13.48 -8.62 8.58
CA ASP A 48 13.18 -9.16 9.91
C ASP A 48 12.40 -10.48 9.78
N ALA A 49 12.41 -11.29 10.85
CA ALA A 49 11.66 -12.54 10.89
C ALA A 49 10.16 -12.29 10.65
N GLY A 50 9.58 -12.99 9.67
CA GLY A 50 8.17 -12.85 9.28
C GLY A 50 7.90 -11.77 8.24
N TYR A 51 8.90 -10.99 7.82
CA TYR A 51 8.78 -9.96 6.79
C TYR A 51 9.56 -10.32 5.53
N MET A 52 9.18 -9.72 4.41
CA MET A 52 9.93 -9.87 3.17
C MET A 52 11.33 -9.27 3.28
N ASP A 53 12.29 -9.83 2.55
CA ASP A 53 13.58 -9.21 2.29
C ASP A 53 13.56 -8.34 1.01
N TRP A 54 14.63 -7.58 0.76
CA TRP A 54 14.73 -6.73 -0.43
C TRP A 54 14.74 -7.52 -1.75
N ARG A 55 15.26 -8.75 -1.77
CA ARG A 55 15.26 -9.58 -2.98
C ARG A 55 13.83 -9.92 -3.37
N GLN A 56 13.01 -10.32 -2.40
CA GLN A 56 11.60 -10.64 -2.60
C GLN A 56 10.80 -9.43 -3.08
N ILE A 57 11.00 -8.26 -2.48
CA ILE A 57 10.31 -7.02 -2.86
C ILE A 57 10.67 -6.60 -4.30
N ILE A 58 11.96 -6.63 -4.65
CA ILE A 58 12.42 -6.32 -6.02
C ILE A 58 11.86 -7.32 -7.03
N GLU A 59 11.75 -8.60 -6.66
CA GLU A 59 11.19 -9.63 -7.53
C GLU A 59 9.68 -9.46 -7.76
N LEU A 60 8.92 -8.97 -6.77
CA LEU A 60 7.51 -8.60 -6.96
C LEU A 60 7.37 -7.46 -7.96
N ASP A 61 8.17 -6.41 -7.78
CA ASP A 61 8.20 -5.24 -8.67
C ASP A 61 8.52 -5.64 -10.13
N GLN A 62 9.57 -6.43 -10.33
CA GLN A 62 9.97 -6.95 -11.65
C GLN A 62 8.91 -7.85 -12.29
N ARG A 63 8.01 -8.44 -11.51
CA ARG A 63 6.88 -9.26 -11.99
C ARG A 63 5.62 -8.44 -12.28
N GLY A 64 5.71 -7.11 -12.19
CA GLY A 64 4.60 -6.21 -12.49
C GLY A 64 3.61 -6.02 -11.33
N MET A 65 4.00 -6.40 -10.10
CA MET A 65 3.28 -5.96 -8.91
C MET A 65 3.69 -4.53 -8.59
N ASP A 66 2.78 -3.74 -8.05
CA ASP A 66 3.06 -2.37 -7.64
C ASP A 66 3.58 -2.35 -6.19
N ILE A 67 4.56 -1.49 -5.91
CA ILE A 67 5.13 -1.36 -4.56
C ILE A 67 4.75 0.00 -3.99
N GLY A 68 4.08 -0.03 -2.84
CA GLY A 68 3.70 1.15 -2.07
C GLY A 68 4.50 1.28 -0.78
N SER A 69 4.38 2.43 -0.12
CA SER A 69 5.03 2.72 1.15
C SER A 69 4.07 2.58 2.34
N HIS A 70 4.53 1.96 3.42
CA HIS A 70 3.78 1.82 4.68
C HIS A 70 4.54 2.39 5.89
N THR A 71 5.25 3.50 5.68
CA THR A 71 6.16 4.11 6.67
C THR A 71 7.38 3.25 7.01
N ILE A 72 8.17 3.66 8.01
CA ILE A 72 9.33 2.89 8.48
C ILE A 72 8.90 1.88 9.54
N SER A 73 8.07 2.29 10.51
CA SER A 73 7.83 1.50 11.73
C SER A 73 6.37 1.49 12.20
N HIS A 74 5.41 1.72 11.30
CA HIS A 74 3.96 1.57 11.55
C HIS A 74 3.45 2.47 12.71
N LYS A 75 4.05 3.65 12.87
CA LYS A 75 3.61 4.61 13.89
C LYS A 75 2.35 5.34 13.44
N ASP A 76 1.47 5.63 14.39
CA ASP A 76 0.35 6.54 14.19
C ASP A 76 0.89 7.96 13.89
N LEU A 77 0.79 8.36 12.63
CA LEU A 77 1.33 9.62 12.13
C LEU A 77 0.67 10.85 12.75
N THR A 78 -0.56 10.71 13.27
CA THR A 78 -1.31 11.80 13.89
C THR A 78 -0.80 12.14 15.31
N ARG A 79 -0.06 11.22 15.94
CA ARG A 79 0.34 11.30 17.35
C ARG A 79 1.83 11.52 17.58
N ILE A 80 2.62 11.53 16.51
CA ILE A 80 4.08 11.74 16.55
C ILE A 80 4.45 13.18 16.22
N SER A 81 5.68 13.58 16.57
CA SER A 81 6.21 14.91 16.27
C SER A 81 6.28 15.15 14.75
N PRO A 82 6.24 16.41 14.29
CA PRO A 82 6.40 16.75 12.88
C PRO A 82 7.71 16.20 12.27
N GLU A 83 8.80 16.24 13.04
CA GLU A 83 10.10 15.70 12.61
C GLU A 83 10.05 14.18 12.42
N GLU A 84 9.49 13.44 13.39
CA GLU A 84 9.34 11.99 13.28
C GLU A 84 8.40 11.62 12.14
N ARG A 85 7.31 12.37 11.95
CA ARG A 85 6.37 12.16 10.82
C ARG A 85 7.08 12.35 9.48
N ARG A 86 7.86 13.42 9.34
CA ARG A 86 8.69 13.66 8.16
C ARG A 86 9.65 12.50 7.94
N ARG A 87 10.33 12.02 8.99
CA ARG A 87 11.23 10.86 8.90
C ARG A 87 10.48 9.62 8.38
N GLN A 88 9.36 9.26 9.00
CA GLN A 88 8.56 8.09 8.64
C GLN A 88 8.12 8.10 7.17
N LEU A 89 7.75 9.27 6.64
CA LEU A 89 7.24 9.41 5.27
C LEU A 89 8.38 9.48 4.23
N PHE A 90 9.31 10.41 4.41
CA PHE A 90 10.35 10.70 3.42
C PHE A 90 11.41 9.59 3.36
N TYR A 91 11.86 9.07 4.50
CA TYR A 91 12.95 8.08 4.47
C TYR A 91 12.42 6.72 4.00
N SER A 92 11.14 6.42 4.23
CA SER A 92 10.50 5.25 3.61
C SER A 92 10.51 5.36 2.08
N ALA A 93 10.09 6.52 1.53
CA ALA A 93 10.12 6.76 0.09
C ALA A 93 11.55 6.67 -0.49
N ILE A 94 12.53 7.30 0.17
CA ILE A 94 13.93 7.27 -0.27
C ILE A 94 14.48 5.85 -0.26
N ARG A 95 14.19 5.06 0.80
CA ARG A 95 14.67 3.69 0.91
C ARG A 95 14.08 2.79 -0.17
N LEU A 96 12.79 2.96 -0.48
CA LEU A 96 12.15 2.25 -1.60
C LEU A 96 12.77 2.67 -2.94
N TYR A 97 12.91 3.98 -3.18
CA TYR A 97 13.55 4.50 -4.39
C TYR A 97 14.96 3.95 -4.60
N GLN A 98 15.79 3.94 -3.55
CA GLN A 98 17.16 3.43 -3.62
C GLN A 98 17.24 1.93 -3.94
N LYS A 99 16.22 1.15 -3.56
CA LYS A 99 16.18 -0.29 -3.75
C LYS A 99 15.54 -0.71 -5.07
N LEU A 100 14.50 0.01 -5.50
CA LEU A 100 13.75 -0.28 -6.72
C LEU A 100 14.31 0.44 -7.95
N GLY A 101 15.01 1.57 -7.76
CA GLY A 101 15.53 2.39 -8.86
C GLY A 101 14.50 3.32 -9.51
N HIS A 102 13.27 3.37 -8.98
CA HIS A 102 12.20 4.28 -9.41
C HIS A 102 11.37 4.73 -8.20
N PRO A 103 10.65 5.87 -8.31
CA PRO A 103 9.77 6.32 -7.23
C PRO A 103 8.61 5.35 -7.01
N VAL A 104 8.11 5.34 -5.77
CA VAL A 104 6.83 4.73 -5.40
C VAL A 104 5.81 5.84 -5.20
N TYR A 105 4.59 5.64 -5.69
CA TYR A 105 3.57 6.70 -5.70
C TYR A 105 2.41 6.45 -4.74
N TRP A 106 2.22 5.21 -4.30
CA TRP A 106 1.16 4.83 -3.40
C TRP A 106 1.64 4.78 -1.95
N PHE A 107 0.79 5.30 -1.06
CA PHE A 107 0.99 5.26 0.39
C PHE A 107 -0.19 4.57 1.08
N CYS A 108 0.06 3.90 2.21
CA CYS A 108 -1.00 3.37 3.07
C CYS A 108 -0.76 3.86 4.50
N TYR A 109 -1.79 4.43 5.15
CA TYR A 109 -1.66 4.91 6.53
C TYR A 109 -1.62 3.76 7.53
N PRO A 110 -0.64 3.71 8.44
CA PRO A 110 -0.64 2.76 9.55
C PRO A 110 -1.95 2.85 10.34
N SER A 111 -2.61 1.71 10.54
CA SER A 111 -3.92 1.61 11.22
C SER A 111 -5.02 2.52 10.65
N GLY A 112 -4.88 3.01 9.41
CA GLY A 112 -5.81 3.95 8.78
C GLY A 112 -5.92 5.31 9.46
N LYS A 113 -4.93 5.73 10.28
CA LYS A 113 -4.99 7.01 11.02
C LYS A 113 -4.37 8.14 10.20
N TYR A 114 -5.19 9.14 9.88
CA TYR A 114 -4.80 10.31 9.10
C TYR A 114 -5.56 11.58 9.53
N ASN A 115 -5.05 12.73 9.11
CA ASN A 115 -5.71 14.03 9.16
C ASN A 115 -5.06 14.96 8.11
N GLU A 116 -5.61 16.15 7.91
CA GLU A 116 -5.12 17.11 6.90
C GLU A 116 -3.60 17.41 7.02
N ALA A 117 -3.11 17.52 8.26
CA ALA A 117 -1.69 17.77 8.52
C ALA A 117 -0.80 16.55 8.19
N VAL A 118 -1.32 15.33 8.20
CA VAL A 118 -0.62 14.13 7.71
C VAL A 118 -0.71 14.06 6.19
N GLU A 119 -1.89 14.30 5.59
CA GLU A 119 -2.08 14.29 4.14
C GLU A 119 -1.14 15.27 3.42
N THR A 120 -0.99 16.48 3.97
CA THR A 120 -0.04 17.46 3.44
C THR A 120 1.38 16.91 3.41
N ARG A 121 1.80 16.18 4.46
CA ARG A 121 3.15 15.58 4.51
C ARG A 121 3.29 14.37 3.60
N VAL A 122 2.21 13.62 3.35
CA VAL A 122 2.18 12.54 2.35
C VAL A 122 2.41 13.13 0.96
N ASN A 123 1.72 14.21 0.61
CA ASN A 123 1.95 14.92 -0.65
C ASN A 123 3.39 15.45 -0.77
N GLU A 124 3.89 16.15 0.26
CA GLU A 124 5.26 16.69 0.25
C GLU A 124 6.34 15.60 0.14
N ALA A 125 6.07 14.38 0.61
CA ALA A 125 6.97 13.23 0.49
C ALA A 125 7.01 12.63 -0.93
N GLY A 126 6.18 13.12 -1.84
CA GLY A 126 6.15 12.72 -3.25
C GLY A 126 5.17 11.59 -3.59
N TYR A 127 4.34 11.16 -2.63
CA TYR A 127 3.26 10.22 -2.90
C TYR A 127 2.12 10.94 -3.65
N LEU A 128 1.48 10.23 -4.58
CA LEU A 128 0.37 10.75 -5.38
C LEU A 128 -0.99 10.30 -4.87
N LEU A 129 -1.05 9.14 -4.21
CA LEU A 129 -2.28 8.50 -3.76
C LEU A 129 -2.04 7.87 -2.38
N ALA A 130 -3.06 7.88 -1.53
CA ALA A 130 -3.00 7.18 -0.25
C ALA A 130 -4.30 6.47 0.12
N THR A 131 -4.16 5.25 0.64
CA THR A 131 -5.28 4.41 1.07
C THR A 131 -5.46 4.44 2.59
N THR A 132 -6.71 4.45 3.04
CA THR A 132 -7.10 4.41 4.45
C THR A 132 -7.65 3.03 4.81
N THR A 133 -8.27 2.91 5.99
CA THR A 133 -9.08 1.74 6.39
C THR A 133 -10.57 2.08 6.47
N ASP A 134 -10.97 3.25 5.97
CA ASP A 134 -12.38 3.62 5.94
C ASP A 134 -13.10 2.73 4.92
N PRO A 135 -14.22 2.09 5.30
CA PRO A 135 -14.92 1.20 4.40
C PRO A 135 -15.57 1.98 3.25
N GLY A 136 -15.33 1.54 2.02
CA GLY A 136 -15.92 2.15 0.83
C GLY A 136 -15.15 1.84 -0.44
N GLU A 137 -15.75 2.25 -1.55
CA GLU A 137 -15.26 2.02 -2.92
C GLU A 137 -15.11 3.32 -3.73
N GLN A 138 -15.60 4.45 -3.20
CA GLN A 138 -15.60 5.72 -3.91
C GLN A 138 -14.19 6.29 -3.97
N GLN A 139 -13.65 6.38 -5.19
CA GLN A 139 -12.39 7.05 -5.48
C GLN A 139 -12.67 8.40 -6.15
N SER A 140 -11.97 9.44 -5.72
CA SER A 140 -12.13 10.80 -6.27
C SER A 140 -10.78 11.48 -6.38
N SER A 141 -10.55 12.18 -7.50
CA SER A 141 -9.38 13.05 -7.66
C SER A 141 -9.39 14.26 -6.73
N GLN A 142 -10.52 14.54 -6.07
CA GLN A 142 -10.62 15.57 -5.03
C GLN A 142 -10.08 15.10 -3.67
N SER A 143 -10.00 13.78 -3.46
CA SER A 143 -9.52 13.17 -2.21
C SER A 143 -8.48 12.06 -2.48
N PRO A 144 -7.38 12.35 -3.20
CA PRO A 144 -6.43 11.33 -3.64
C PRO A 144 -5.66 10.69 -2.46
N TYR A 145 -5.63 11.35 -1.30
CA TYR A 145 -4.93 10.90 -0.11
C TYR A 145 -5.83 10.23 0.93
N ALA A 146 -7.09 9.95 0.59
CA ALA A 146 -8.07 9.33 1.48
C ALA A 146 -8.91 8.27 0.75
N ILE A 147 -8.25 7.38 0.00
CA ILE A 147 -8.92 6.33 -0.77
C ILE A 147 -9.43 5.25 0.20
N PRO A 148 -10.75 5.02 0.27
CA PRO A 148 -11.33 4.02 1.16
C PRO A 148 -11.02 2.60 0.66
N ARG A 149 -11.07 1.62 1.57
CA ARG A 149 -10.85 0.21 1.29
C ARG A 149 -11.74 -0.68 2.14
N TYR A 150 -12.10 -1.84 1.61
CA TYR A 150 -12.68 -2.90 2.42
C TYR A 150 -11.60 -3.81 2.99
N ARG A 151 -11.60 -3.97 4.32
CA ARG A 151 -10.75 -4.93 5.00
C ARG A 151 -11.27 -6.34 4.74
N MET A 152 -10.37 -7.21 4.27
CA MET A 152 -10.61 -8.65 4.19
C MET A 152 -10.16 -9.31 5.49
N GLU A 153 -11.05 -10.07 6.11
CA GLU A 153 -10.78 -10.84 7.32
C GLU A 153 -10.76 -12.33 7.02
N ALA A 154 -10.14 -13.13 7.88
CA ALA A 154 -10.10 -14.59 7.71
C ALA A 154 -11.51 -15.22 7.64
N GLY A 155 -12.52 -14.58 8.25
CA GLY A 155 -13.92 -15.01 8.20
C GLY A 155 -14.71 -14.48 7.01
N THR A 156 -14.13 -13.69 6.11
CA THR A 156 -14.85 -13.16 4.95
C THR A 156 -15.12 -14.27 3.93
N GLY A 157 -16.34 -14.82 3.97
CA GLY A 157 -16.81 -15.80 3.00
C GLY A 157 -17.08 -15.20 1.61
N MET A 158 -17.28 -16.07 0.62
CA MET A 158 -17.45 -15.67 -0.79
C MET A 158 -18.67 -14.77 -1.01
N ASP A 159 -19.81 -15.04 -0.36
CA ASP A 159 -21.00 -14.20 -0.48
C ASP A 159 -20.75 -12.77 -0.02
N ARG A 160 -20.00 -12.62 1.10
CA ARG A 160 -19.63 -11.31 1.59
C ARG A 160 -18.62 -10.64 0.66
N PHE A 161 -17.64 -11.38 0.13
CA PHE A 161 -16.69 -10.84 -0.83
C PHE A 161 -17.39 -10.29 -2.08
N ILE A 162 -18.33 -11.05 -2.65
CA ILE A 162 -19.12 -10.62 -3.82
C ILE A 162 -19.86 -9.32 -3.53
N GLN A 163 -20.54 -9.21 -2.38
CA GLN A 163 -21.22 -7.98 -1.97
C GLN A 163 -20.30 -6.75 -1.83
N LEU A 164 -18.99 -6.94 -1.62
CA LEU A 164 -18.02 -5.85 -1.46
C LEU A 164 -17.41 -5.39 -2.78
N VAL A 165 -17.56 -6.17 -3.86
CA VAL A 165 -16.92 -5.90 -5.16
C VAL A 165 -17.91 -5.77 -6.32
N GLU A 166 -19.22 -5.85 -6.03
CA GLU A 166 -20.31 -5.62 -7.00
C GLU A 166 -20.74 -4.17 -7.08
#